data_AF-A0A162D0W9-F1
#
_entry.id   AF-A0A162D0W9-F1
#
_cell.length_a   1.000
_cell.length_b   1.000
_cell.length_c   1.000
_cell.angle_alpha   90.00
_cell.angle_beta   90.00
_cell.angle_gamma   90.00
#
_symmetry.space_group_name_H-M   'P 1'
#
loop_
_entity.id
_entity.type
_entity.pdbx_description
1 polymer ?
#
loop_
_entity_poly.entity_id
_entity_poly.type
_entity_poly.pdbx_seq_one_letter_code
_entity_poly.pdbx_strand_id
1 'polypeptide(L)'
;WRIFCLYKTYTYFFSASPHRWNILFKALGGKVVIKRLIDVRWSAHADAVRALDSGYNDIQSALNLIANDKEEDPKTINEAKSLSSKMDKLEYVILTSIWNRILSRFNMVSKTLQSE
;
A
#
# COMPACT_ATOMS: atom_id res chain seq x y z
N TRP A 1 12.65 1.49 6.76
CA TRP A 1 11.71 2.08 7.74
C TRP A 1 10.63 2.96 7.10
N ARG A 2 10.95 4.02 6.34
CA ARG A 2 9.95 4.94 5.74
C ARG A 2 8.91 4.25 4.84
N ILE A 3 9.32 3.40 3.90
CA ILE A 3 8.38 2.70 2.99
C ILE A 3 7.38 1.80 3.72
N PHE A 4 7.80 1.17 4.83
CA PHE A 4 6.93 0.32 5.64
C PHE A 4 5.94 1.13 6.47
N CYS A 5 6.37 2.29 6.99
CA CYS A 5 5.45 3.22 7.62
C CYS A 5 4.36 3.67 6.63
N LEU A 6 4.74 3.97 5.38
CA LEU A 6 3.78 4.35 4.34
C LEU A 6 2.78 3.23 4.05
N TYR A 7 3.27 2.01 3.80
CA TYR A 7 2.40 0.85 3.62
C TYR A 7 1.42 0.70 4.80
N LYS A 8 1.92 0.78 6.04
CA LYS A 8 1.09 0.69 7.24
C LYS A 8 0.03 1.80 7.28
N THR A 9 0.38 3.04 6.95
CA THR A 9 -0.57 4.16 6.91
C THR A 9 -1.70 3.89 5.92
N TYR A 10 -1.40 3.44 4.70
CA TYR A 10 -2.44 3.09 3.73
C TYR A 10 -3.32 1.94 4.23
N THR A 11 -2.71 0.87 4.75
CA THR A 11 -3.47 -0.27 5.28
C THR A 11 -4.38 0.13 6.44
N TYR A 12 -3.92 1.03 7.31
CA TYR A 12 -4.68 1.51 8.45
C TYR A 12 -5.88 2.34 8.00
N PHE A 13 -5.65 3.29 7.09
CA PHE A 13 -6.71 4.13 6.52
C PHE A 13 -7.83 3.29 5.90
N PHE A 14 -7.50 2.33 5.04
CA PHE A 14 -8.52 1.50 4.39
C PHE A 14 -9.16 0.47 5.33
N SER A 15 -8.39 -0.16 6.22
CA SER A 15 -8.94 -1.16 7.15
C SER A 15 -9.77 -0.58 8.29
N ALA A 16 -9.71 0.74 8.50
CA ALA A 16 -10.51 1.42 9.51
C ALA A 16 -11.97 1.64 9.09
N SER A 17 -12.39 1.31 7.87
CA SER A 17 -13.81 1.29 7.48
C SER A 17 -14.10 0.20 6.44
N PRO A 18 -15.15 -0.62 6.63
CA PRO A 18 -15.60 -1.56 5.60
C PRO A 18 -15.93 -0.88 4.26
N HIS A 19 -16.44 0.36 4.29
CA HIS A 19 -16.74 1.15 3.11
C HIS A 19 -15.48 1.50 2.32
N ARG A 20 -14.47 2.09 2.99
CA ARG A 20 -13.17 2.43 2.39
C ARG A 20 -12.46 1.19 1.85
N TRP A 21 -12.49 0.09 2.60
CA TRP A 21 -11.95 -1.19 2.14
C TRP A 21 -12.62 -1.68 0.86
N ASN A 22 -13.95 -1.56 0.75
CA ASN A 22 -14.69 -1.95 -0.44
C ASN A 22 -14.32 -1.09 -1.66
N ILE A 23 -14.10 0.21 -1.47
CA ILE A 23 -13.61 1.10 -2.55
C ILE A 23 -12.25 0.62 -3.05
N LEU A 24 -11.31 0.37 -2.14
CA LEU A 24 -9.99 -0.15 -2.48
C LEU A 24 -10.08 -1.50 -3.20
N PHE A 25 -10.90 -2.42 -2.67
CA PHE A 25 -11.04 -3.77 -3.23
C PHE A 25 -11.58 -3.73 -4.66
N LYS A 26 -12.55 -2.85 -4.94
CA LYS A 26 -13.06 -2.60 -6.30
C LYS A 26 -11.98 -2.01 -7.19
N ALA A 27 -11.21 -1.03 -6.70
CA ALA A 27 -10.13 -0.41 -7.46
C ALA A 27 -9.03 -1.42 -7.84
N LEU A 28 -8.67 -2.34 -6.93
CA LEU A 28 -7.66 -3.39 -7.17
C LEU A 28 -8.18 -4.55 -8.05
N GLY A 29 -9.43 -4.49 -8.52
CA GLY A 29 -10.04 -5.53 -9.35
C GLY A 29 -10.06 -6.92 -8.70
N GLY A 30 -10.02 -6.99 -7.37
CA GLY A 30 -9.94 -8.24 -6.60
C GLY A 30 -8.60 -8.99 -6.70
N LYS A 31 -7.57 -8.43 -7.33
CA LYS A 31 -6.30 -9.14 -7.65
C LYS A 31 -5.22 -9.00 -6.59
N VAL A 32 -5.18 -7.87 -5.88
CA VAL A 32 -4.13 -7.56 -4.90
C VAL A 32 -4.77 -7.33 -3.54
N VAL A 33 -4.31 -8.04 -2.51
CA VAL A 33 -4.81 -7.87 -1.14
C VAL A 33 -3.75 -7.16 -0.32
N ILE A 34 -3.99 -5.88 -0.02
CA ILE A 34 -3.20 -5.13 0.95
C ILE A 34 -3.54 -5.66 2.34
N LYS A 35 -2.77 -6.65 2.83
CA LYS A 35 -2.97 -7.22 4.16
C LYS A 35 -2.25 -6.39 5.22
N ARG A 36 -2.89 -6.27 6.40
CA ARG A 36 -2.26 -5.65 7.58
C ARG A 36 -0.96 -6.40 7.89
N LEU A 37 0.15 -5.66 7.97
CA LEU A 37 1.45 -6.23 8.29
C LEU A 37 1.53 -6.51 9.80
N ILE A 38 1.42 -7.77 10.20
CA ILE A 38 1.56 -8.21 11.61
C ILE A 38 2.90 -8.93 11.83
N ASP A 39 3.54 -9.40 10.75
CA ASP A 39 4.74 -10.24 10.80
C ASP A 39 6.05 -9.43 10.64
N VAL A 40 7.06 -9.78 11.43
CA VAL A 40 8.40 -9.17 11.44
C VAL A 40 9.33 -9.80 10.39
N ARG A 41 8.90 -10.87 9.71
CA ARG A 41 9.71 -11.59 8.71
C ARG A 41 9.97 -10.75 7.45
N TRP A 42 11.18 -10.86 6.90
CA TRP A 42 11.58 -10.20 5.64
C TRP A 42 10.67 -10.55 4.46
N SER A 43 10.13 -11.76 4.43
CA SER A 43 9.17 -12.19 3.41
C SER A 43 7.88 -11.37 3.42
N ALA A 44 7.30 -11.13 4.60
CA ALA A 44 6.10 -10.29 4.74
C ALA A 44 6.36 -8.84 4.29
N HIS A 45 7.55 -8.31 4.61
CA HIS A 45 7.97 -6.99 4.15
C HIS A 45 8.10 -6.93 2.62
N ALA A 46 8.65 -7.97 2.00
CA ALA A 46 8.74 -8.08 0.54
C ALA A 46 7.36 -8.16 -0.13
N ASP A 47 6.45 -8.95 0.43
CA ASP A 47 5.09 -9.10 -0.09
C ASP A 47 4.29 -7.79 0.03
N ALA A 48 4.45 -7.06 1.13
CA ALA A 48 3.80 -5.76 1.32
C ALA A 48 4.29 -4.68 0.34
N VAL A 49 5.60 -4.56 0.15
CA VAL A 49 6.14 -3.59 -0.81
C VAL A 49 5.78 -3.98 -2.24
N ARG A 50 5.73 -5.27 -2.56
CA ARG A 50 5.22 -5.75 -3.84
C ARG A 50 3.76 -5.40 -4.06
N ALA A 51 2.91 -5.55 -3.04
CA ALA A 51 1.51 -5.17 -3.12
C ALA A 51 1.35 -3.66 -3.31
N LEU A 52 2.18 -2.85 -2.64
CA LEU A 52 2.19 -1.40 -2.82
C LEU A 52 2.63 -0.98 -4.23
N ASP A 53 3.69 -1.61 -4.75
CA ASP A 53 4.24 -1.31 -6.09
C ASP A 53 3.26 -1.72 -7.20
N SER A 54 2.69 -2.93 -7.11
CA SER A 54 1.74 -3.44 -8.10
C SER A 54 0.38 -2.75 -8.06
N GLY A 55 -0.10 -2.38 -6.87
CA GLY A 55 -1.37 -1.68 -6.68
C GLY A 55 -1.25 -0.17 -6.63
N TYR A 56 -0.09 0.42 -6.99
CA TYR A 56 0.18 1.84 -6.72
C TYR A 56 -0.89 2.77 -7.30
N ASN A 57 -1.18 2.61 -8.60
CA ASN A 57 -2.17 3.42 -9.31
C ASN A 57 -3.59 3.18 -8.81
N ASP A 58 -3.91 1.94 -8.44
CA ASP A 58 -5.23 1.55 -7.94
C ASP A 58 -5.49 2.14 -6.55
N ILE A 59 -4.49 2.09 -5.67
CA ILE A 59 -4.52 2.71 -4.34
C ILE A 59 -4.71 4.21 -4.48
N GLN A 60 -3.95 4.85 -5.38
CA GLN A 60 -4.07 6.27 -5.64
C GLN A 60 -5.47 6.64 -6.16
N SER A 61 -6.00 5.84 -7.08
CA SER A 61 -7.36 6.01 -7.61
C SER A 61 -8.41 5.88 -6.52
N ALA A 62 -8.29 4.89 -5.62
CA ALA A 62 -9.17 4.72 -4.49
C ALA A 62 -9.11 5.91 -3.50
N LEU A 63 -7.92 6.44 -3.22
CA LEU A 63 -7.75 7.64 -2.40
C LEU A 63 -8.40 8.86 -3.06
N ASN A 64 -8.25 9.02 -4.37
CA ASN A 64 -8.85 10.11 -5.13
C ASN A 64 -10.38 10.02 -5.17
N LEU A 65 -10.95 8.81 -5.22
CA LEU A 65 -12.39 8.63 -5.11
C LEU A 65 -12.91 9.13 -3.76
N ILE A 66 -12.29 8.70 -2.65
CA ILE A 66 -12.67 9.12 -1.29
C ILE A 66 -12.43 10.63 -1.08
N ALA A 67 -11.34 11.16 -1.62
CA ALA A 67 -10.98 12.57 -1.49
C ALA A 67 -11.95 13.53 -2.21
N ASN A 68 -12.74 13.04 -3.16
CA ASN A 68 -13.69 13.82 -3.95
C ASN A 68 -15.16 13.49 -3.63
N ASP A 69 -15.40 12.54 -2.73
CA ASP A 69 -16.74 12.22 -2.23
C ASP A 69 -17.18 13.27 -1.20
N LYS A 70 -18.29 13.94 -1.45
CA LYS A 70 -18.83 15.00 -0.56
C LYS A 70 -19.66 14.43 0.59
N GLU A 71 -20.07 13.17 0.50
CA GLU A 71 -20.82 12.47 1.54
C GLU A 71 -19.91 11.87 2.61
N GLU A 72 -18.59 11.80 2.34
CA GLU A 72 -17.59 11.37 3.29
C GLU A 72 -17.36 12.42 4.40
N ASP A 73 -16.93 11.93 5.57
CA ASP A 73 -16.60 12.83 6.68
C ASP A 73 -15.44 13.77 6.30
N PRO A 74 -15.51 15.09 6.63
CA PRO A 74 -14.47 16.05 6.27
C PRO A 74 -13.05 15.66 6.72
N LYS A 75 -12.91 14.93 7.83
CA LYS A 75 -11.61 14.41 8.29
C LYS A 75 -11.13 13.30 7.36
N THR A 76 -12.01 12.37 6.97
CA THR A 76 -11.70 11.30 6.01
C THR A 76 -11.29 11.86 4.66
N ILE A 77 -12.01 12.86 4.14
CA ILE A 77 -11.68 13.56 2.89
C ILE A 77 -10.27 14.16 2.97
N ASN A 78 -9.98 14.91 4.05
CA ASN A 78 -8.68 15.56 4.23
C ASN A 78 -7.54 14.54 4.39
N GLU A 79 -7.78 13.45 5.11
CA GLU A 79 -6.81 12.36 5.25
C GLU A 79 -6.54 11.70 3.90
N ALA A 80 -7.58 11.39 3.12
CA ALA A 80 -7.45 10.84 1.77
C ALA A 80 -6.65 11.76 0.83
N LYS A 81 -6.93 13.07 0.84
CA LYS A 81 -6.17 14.08 0.09
C LYS A 81 -4.69 14.11 0.47
N SER A 82 -4.40 14.10 1.78
CA SER A 82 -3.03 14.10 2.29
C SER A 82 -2.27 12.83 1.87
N LEU A 83 -2.93 11.67 1.90
CA LEU A 83 -2.35 10.40 1.47
C LEU A 83 -2.13 10.36 -0.04
N SER A 84 -3.10 10.82 -0.84
CA SER A 84 -2.96 10.89 -2.30
C SER A 84 -1.82 11.82 -2.72
N SER A 85 -1.75 13.01 -2.12
CA SER A 85 -0.67 13.99 -2.38
C SER A 85 0.72 13.45 -2.03
N LYS A 86 0.84 12.53 -1.07
CA LYS A 86 2.12 11.85 -0.80
C LYS A 86 2.51 10.90 -1.94
N MET A 87 1.56 10.19 -2.55
CA MET A 87 1.82 9.31 -3.68
C MET A 87 2.23 10.08 -4.95
N ASP A 88 1.75 11.31 -5.13
CA ASP A 88 2.17 12.15 -6.26
C ASP A 88 3.64 12.60 -6.19
N LYS A 89 4.29 12.49 -5.02
CA LYS A 89 5.68 12.89 -4.87
C LYS A 89 6.60 11.87 -5.51
N LEU A 90 7.48 12.34 -6.39
CA LEU A 90 8.50 11.50 -7.05
C LEU A 90 9.34 10.66 -6.06
N GLU A 91 9.65 11.20 -4.88
CA GLU A 91 10.33 10.48 -3.79
C GLU A 91 9.62 9.15 -3.49
N TYR A 92 8.29 9.13 -3.46
CA TYR A 92 7.48 7.97 -3.07
C TYR A 92 7.45 6.91 -4.16
N VAL A 93 7.34 7.34 -5.42
CA VAL A 93 7.39 6.44 -6.58
C VAL A 93 8.76 5.75 -6.63
N ILE A 94 9.85 6.53 -6.54
CA ILE A 94 11.21 6.00 -6.56
C ILE A 94 11.47 5.07 -5.38
N LEU A 95 11.09 5.47 -4.16
CA LEU A 95 11.25 4.64 -2.96
C LEU A 95 10.51 3.31 -3.12
N THR A 96 9.26 3.33 -3.58
CA THR A 96 8.46 2.10 -3.75
C THR A 96 9.13 1.15 -4.73
N SER A 97 9.55 1.65 -5.90
CA SER A 97 10.18 0.83 -6.94
C SER A 97 11.53 0.26 -6.51
N ILE A 98 12.39 1.08 -5.87
CA ILE A 98 13.69 0.64 -5.38
C ILE A 98 13.53 -0.44 -4.30
N TRP A 99 12.65 -0.20 -3.31
CA TRP A 99 12.45 -1.16 -2.23
C TRP A 99 11.81 -2.45 -2.73
N ASN A 100 10.91 -2.41 -3.72
CA ASN A 100 10.35 -3.62 -4.32
C ASN A 100 11.45 -4.49 -4.94
N ARG A 101 12.38 -3.87 -5.68
CA ARG A 101 13.52 -4.57 -6.30
C ARG A 101 14.46 -5.18 -5.25
N ILE A 102 14.86 -4.39 -4.25
CA ILE A 102 15.78 -4.84 -3.19
C ILE A 102 15.16 -6.00 -2.42
N LEU A 103 13.95 -5.83 -1.90
CA LEU A 103 13.29 -6.84 -1.07
C LEU A 103 12.95 -8.11 -1.85
N SER A 104 12.59 -7.98 -3.14
CA SER A 104 12.35 -9.16 -3.98
C SER A 104 13.62 -9.99 -4.16
N ARG A 105 14.80 -9.37 -4.32
CA ARG A 105 16.08 -10.09 -4.41
C ARG A 105 16.44 -10.78 -3.10
N PHE A 106 16.33 -10.07 -1.98
CA PHE A 106 16.58 -10.64 -0.65
C PHE A 106 15.63 -11.81 -0.34
N ASN A 107 14.33 -11.64 -0.60
CA ASN A 107 13.34 -12.69 -0.37
C ASN A 107 13.59 -13.93 -1.23
N MET A 108 14.03 -13.75 -2.49
CA MET A 108 14.39 -14.85 -3.36
C MET A 108 15.58 -15.65 -2.81
N VAL A 109 16.68 -14.97 -2.44
CA VAL A 109 17.85 -15.63 -1.84
C VAL A 109 17.48 -16.33 -0.53
N SER A 110 16.70 -15.67 0.33
CA SER A 110 16.24 -16.26 1.59
C SER A 110 15.41 -17.52 1.38
N LYS A 111 14.56 -17.56 0.35
CA LYS A 111 13.76 -18.76 0.03
C LYS A 111 14.64 -19.88 -0.50
N THR A 112 15.61 -19.58 -1.36
CA THR A 112 16.56 -20.57 -1.88
C THR A 112 17.35 -21.23 -0.75
N LEU A 113 17.88 -20.45 0.20
CA LEU A 113 18.63 -20.98 1.34
C LEU A 113 17.76 -21.79 2.32
N GLN A 114 16.46 -21.52 2.39
CA GLN A 114 15.53 -22.25 3.26
C GLN A 114 14.99 -23.54 2.61
N SER A 115 15.22 -23.72 1.30
CA SER A 115 14.85 -24.92 0.56
C SER A 115 15.99 -25.93 0.43
N GLU A 116 17.16 -25.61 0.97
CA GLU A 116 18.27 -26.56 1.23
C GLU A 116 18.05 -27.27 2.58
#